data_AF-A0A941EM10-F1
#
_entry.id   AF-A0A941EM10-F1
#
_cell.length_a   1.000
_cell.length_b   1.000
_cell.length_c   1.000
_cell.angle_alpha   90.00
_cell.angle_beta   90.00
_cell.angle_gamma   90.00
#
_symmetry.space_group_name_H-M   'P 1'
#
loop_
_entity.id
_entity.type
_entity.pdbx_description
1 polymer ?
#
loop_
_entity_poly.entity_id
_entity_poly.type
_entity_poly.pdbx_seq_one_letter_code
_entity_poly.pdbx_strand_id
1 'polypeptide(L)'
;MNTREPDYMRLLVESLEILAADPQVQIAFIDKPGLSADDLAEDHVAPAGNAKWMHAVGLISLEVRVRAERIDELFTAMSGAANAERWTHLALQTDPGWAEVRTLAREALAMLQPGAVGTENVR
;
A
#
# COMPACT_ATOMS: atom_id res chain seq x y z
N MET A 1 -23.52 6.14 -13.29
CA MET A 1 -23.01 5.74 -11.96
C MET A 1 -22.53 4.31 -12.07
N ASN A 2 -21.21 4.11 -12.06
CA ASN A 2 -20.60 2.79 -12.22
C ASN A 2 -20.60 2.14 -10.83
N THR A 3 -21.31 1.04 -10.65
CA THR A 3 -21.55 0.35 -9.36
C THR A 3 -20.30 -0.20 -8.66
N ARG A 4 -19.09 0.11 -9.16
CA ARG A 4 -17.80 -0.38 -8.67
C ARG A 4 -17.02 0.63 -7.81
N GLU A 5 -17.45 1.89 -7.74
CA GLU A 5 -16.75 2.95 -6.98
C GLU A 5 -16.53 2.63 -5.48
N PRO A 6 -17.52 2.07 -4.74
CA PRO A 6 -17.31 1.69 -3.34
C PRO A 6 -16.28 0.56 -3.17
N ASP A 7 -16.21 -0.35 -4.14
CA ASP A 7 -15.30 -1.49 -4.09
C ASP A 7 -13.85 -1.04 -4.24
N TYR A 8 -13.56 -0.06 -5.10
CA TYR A 8 -12.19 0.43 -5.31
C TYR A 8 -11.62 1.17 -4.10
N MET A 9 -12.43 1.99 -3.42
CA MET A 9 -11.98 2.67 -2.20
C MET A 9 -11.68 1.66 -1.09
N ARG A 10 -12.57 0.68 -0.89
CA ARG A 10 -12.37 -0.40 0.07
C ARG A 10 -11.09 -1.19 -0.23
N LEU A 11 -10.90 -1.59 -1.49
CA LEU A 11 -9.70 -2.34 -1.92
C LEU A 11 -8.41 -1.54 -1.74
N LEU A 12 -8.42 -0.23 -2.02
CA LEU A 12 -7.27 0.63 -1.78
C LEU A 12 -6.93 0.69 -0.28
N VAL A 13 -7.94 0.92 0.58
CA VAL A 13 -7.73 0.97 2.03
C VAL A 13 -7.21 -0.37 2.56
N GLU A 14 -7.83 -1.48 2.20
CA GLU A 14 -7.42 -2.82 2.64
C GLU A 14 -5.97 -3.13 2.23
N SER A 15 -5.58 -2.81 0.98
CA SER A 15 -4.20 -2.98 0.53
C SER A 15 -3.24 -2.09 1.31
N LEU A 16 -3.56 -0.82 1.50
CA LEU A 16 -2.70 0.07 2.27
C LEU A 16 -2.58 -0.37 3.74
N GLU A 17 -3.64 -0.90 4.36
CA GLU A 17 -3.60 -1.44 5.73
C GLU A 17 -2.63 -2.62 5.85
N ILE A 18 -2.66 -3.55 4.90
CA ILE A 18 -1.74 -4.70 4.85
C ILE A 18 -0.30 -4.22 4.61
N LEU A 19 -0.10 -3.29 3.67
CA LEU A 19 1.21 -2.74 3.36
C LEU A 19 1.79 -1.87 4.48
N ALA A 20 0.94 -1.20 5.27
CA ALA A 20 1.31 -0.38 6.41
C ALA A 20 1.60 -1.19 7.69
N ALA A 21 1.14 -2.44 7.73
CA ALA A 21 1.26 -3.28 8.91
C ALA A 21 2.72 -3.52 9.30
N ASP A 22 2.98 -3.74 10.58
CA ASP A 22 4.33 -4.04 11.06
C ASP A 22 4.84 -5.37 10.46
N PRO A 23 6.17 -5.55 10.34
CA PRO A 23 6.75 -6.73 9.68
C PRO A 23 6.18 -8.06 10.18
N GLN A 24 5.94 -8.19 11.48
CA GLN A 24 5.42 -9.40 12.11
C GLN A 24 3.98 -9.70 11.69
N VAL A 25 3.17 -8.65 11.46
CA VAL A 25 1.81 -8.79 10.95
C VAL A 25 1.84 -9.18 9.47
N GLN A 26 2.74 -8.58 8.68
CA GLN A 26 2.94 -8.94 7.27
C GLN A 26 3.42 -10.39 7.13
N ILE A 27 4.36 -10.83 7.97
CA ILE A 27 4.82 -12.23 8.03
C ILE A 27 3.67 -13.16 8.39
N ALA A 28 2.92 -12.87 9.47
CA ALA A 28 1.79 -13.69 9.86
C ALA A 28 0.70 -13.79 8.77
N PHE A 29 0.57 -12.77 7.92
CA PHE A 29 -0.33 -12.79 6.78
C PHE A 29 0.12 -13.77 5.69
N ILE A 30 1.42 -13.80 5.38
CA ILE A 30 2.01 -14.66 4.34
C ILE A 30 2.44 -16.05 4.82
N ASP A 31 2.49 -16.29 6.13
CA ASP A 31 2.72 -17.62 6.72
C ASP A 31 1.58 -18.61 6.45
N LYS A 32 0.50 -18.16 5.81
CA LYS A 32 -0.56 -19.04 5.29
C LYS A 32 0.01 -19.90 4.15
N PRO A 33 -0.32 -21.20 4.08
CA PRO A 33 0.23 -22.09 3.06
C PRO A 33 0.04 -21.54 1.64
N GLY A 34 1.15 -21.35 0.94
CA GLY A 34 1.17 -20.93 -0.47
C GLY A 34 1.24 -19.42 -0.72
N LEU A 35 1.42 -18.59 0.31
CA LEU A 35 1.69 -17.17 0.15
C LEU A 35 3.17 -16.84 0.39
N SER A 36 3.63 -15.78 -0.26
CA SER A 36 4.97 -15.24 -0.19
C SER A 36 4.92 -13.70 -0.08
N ALA A 37 6.07 -13.07 0.17
CA ALA A 37 6.12 -11.60 0.16
C ALA A 37 5.90 -11.03 -1.26
N ASP A 38 6.17 -11.83 -2.30
CA ASP A 38 5.88 -11.48 -3.70
C ASP A 38 4.37 -11.45 -3.93
N ASP A 39 3.62 -12.45 -3.42
CA ASP A 39 2.15 -12.45 -3.47
C ASP A 39 1.56 -11.23 -2.73
N LEU A 40 2.17 -10.82 -1.62
CA LEU A 40 1.77 -9.61 -0.89
C LEU A 40 2.01 -8.32 -1.70
N ALA A 41 3.00 -8.26 -2.58
CA ALA A 41 3.13 -7.14 -3.49
C ALA A 41 2.16 -7.28 -4.67
N GLU A 42 2.07 -8.44 -5.31
CA GLU A 42 1.24 -8.65 -6.49
C GLU A 42 -0.25 -8.38 -6.20
N ASP A 43 -0.78 -8.90 -5.10
CA ASP A 43 -2.19 -8.73 -4.70
C ASP A 43 -2.52 -7.27 -4.31
N HIS A 44 -1.52 -6.51 -3.86
CA HIS A 44 -1.71 -5.17 -3.30
C HIS A 44 -1.13 -4.02 -4.13
N VAL A 45 -0.51 -4.32 -5.28
CA VAL A 45 -0.10 -3.36 -6.33
C VAL A 45 -1.29 -2.95 -7.21
N ALA A 46 -2.23 -3.85 -7.48
CA ALA A 46 -3.37 -3.56 -8.37
C ALA A 46 -4.20 -2.31 -7.97
N PRO A 47 -4.41 -2.00 -6.68
CA PRO A 47 -5.04 -0.75 -6.26
C PRO A 47 -4.21 0.50 -6.52
N ALA A 48 -2.88 0.43 -6.56
CA ALA A 48 -2.03 1.55 -6.98
C ALA A 48 -2.23 1.88 -8.47
N GLY A 49 -2.36 0.86 -9.32
CA GLY A 49 -2.74 1.05 -10.72
C GLY A 49 -4.09 1.76 -10.90
N ASN A 50 -5.05 1.49 -10.00
CA ASN A 50 -6.36 2.15 -9.99
C ASN A 50 -6.31 3.59 -9.44
N ALA A 51 -5.29 3.95 -8.65
CA ALA A 51 -5.18 5.26 -8.01
C ALA A 51 -5.19 6.43 -9.02
N LYS A 52 -4.60 6.24 -10.21
CA LYS A 52 -4.64 7.25 -11.27
C LYS A 52 -6.06 7.57 -11.74
N TRP A 53 -6.88 6.53 -11.95
CA TRP A 53 -8.28 6.70 -12.32
C TRP A 53 -9.09 7.28 -11.15
N MET A 54 -8.89 6.74 -9.93
CA MET A 54 -9.58 7.21 -8.72
C MET A 54 -9.34 8.70 -8.48
N HIS A 55 -8.12 9.19 -8.70
CA HIS A 55 -7.83 10.62 -8.64
C HIS A 55 -8.57 11.40 -9.74
N ALA A 56 -8.54 10.91 -10.99
CA ALA A 56 -9.20 11.57 -12.12
C ALA A 56 -10.72 11.72 -11.94
N VAL A 57 -11.37 10.80 -11.21
CA VAL A 57 -12.80 10.88 -10.86
C VAL A 57 -13.07 11.52 -9.50
N GLY A 58 -12.04 12.01 -8.80
CA GLY A 58 -12.19 12.74 -7.53
C GLY A 58 -12.40 11.88 -6.28
N LEU A 59 -12.15 10.57 -6.35
CA LEU A 59 -12.26 9.67 -5.19
C LEU A 59 -11.10 9.82 -4.21
N ILE A 60 -9.89 10.15 -4.70
CA ILE A 60 -8.70 10.37 -3.87
C ILE A 60 -7.97 11.66 -4.25
N SER A 61 -7.23 12.22 -3.29
CA SER A 61 -6.38 13.38 -3.53
C SER A 61 -5.15 13.03 -4.39
N LEU A 62 -4.46 14.06 -4.88
CA LEU A 62 -3.21 13.88 -5.63
C LEU A 62 -2.12 13.26 -4.74
N GLU A 63 -2.09 13.62 -3.47
CA GLU A 63 -1.10 13.17 -2.49
C GLU A 63 -1.19 11.67 -2.21
N VAL A 64 -2.42 11.13 -2.11
CA VAL A 64 -2.66 9.69 -1.99
C VAL A 64 -2.21 8.96 -3.26
N ARG A 65 -2.56 9.51 -4.43
CA ARG A 65 -2.15 8.93 -5.72
C ARG A 65 -0.63 8.83 -5.83
N VAL A 66 0.10 9.91 -5.52
CA VAL A 66 1.57 9.94 -5.61
C VAL A 66 2.22 8.89 -4.70
N ARG A 67 1.67 8.67 -3.50
CA ARG A 67 2.17 7.63 -2.58
C ARG A 67 1.92 6.22 -3.10
N ALA A 68 0.74 5.99 -3.67
CA ALA A 68 0.43 4.71 -4.30
C ALA A 68 1.36 4.44 -5.51
N GLU A 69 1.59 5.44 -6.36
CA GLU A 69 2.55 5.34 -7.47
C GLU A 69 3.98 5.06 -6.96
N ARG A 70 4.39 5.70 -5.87
CA ARG A 70 5.72 5.48 -5.30
C ARG A 70 5.91 4.06 -4.74
N ILE A 71 4.86 3.48 -4.15
CA ILE A 71 4.88 2.08 -3.69
C ILE A 71 5.05 1.14 -4.87
N ASP A 72 4.33 1.36 -5.97
CA ASP A 72 4.45 0.57 -7.21
C ASP A 72 5.85 0.65 -7.82
N GLU A 73 6.45 1.85 -7.85
CA GLU A 73 7.84 2.03 -8.29
C GLU A 73 8.85 1.26 -7.42
N LEU A 74 8.65 1.24 -6.09
CA LEU A 74 9.51 0.50 -5.18
C LEU A 74 9.42 -1.00 -5.42
N PHE A 75 8.20 -1.54 -5.57
CA PHE A 75 8.02 -2.95 -5.88
C PHE A 75 8.64 -3.30 -7.23
N THR A 76 8.41 -2.48 -8.27
CA THR A 76 9.06 -2.65 -9.57
C THR A 76 10.59 -2.69 -9.47
N ALA A 77 11.18 -1.81 -8.65
CA ALA A 77 12.63 -1.78 -8.42
C ALA A 77 13.14 -2.98 -7.60
N MET A 78 12.30 -3.56 -6.76
CA MET A 78 12.58 -4.76 -5.96
C MET A 78 12.38 -6.06 -6.75
N SER A 79 11.63 -6.04 -7.85
CA SER A 79 11.33 -7.22 -8.65
C SER A 79 12.57 -7.74 -9.41
N GLY A 80 12.42 -8.94 -9.97
CA GLY A 80 13.43 -9.59 -10.81
C GLY A 80 14.26 -10.61 -10.05
N ALA A 81 14.73 -11.64 -10.79
CA ALA A 81 15.40 -12.80 -10.20
C ALA A 81 16.66 -12.45 -9.39
N ALA A 82 17.33 -11.34 -9.72
CA ALA A 82 18.52 -10.86 -9.00
C ALA A 82 18.22 -10.30 -7.61
N ASN A 83 16.95 -10.01 -7.31
CA ASN A 83 16.50 -9.41 -6.05
C ASN A 83 15.62 -10.40 -5.24
N ALA A 84 15.66 -11.70 -5.55
CA ALA A 84 14.79 -12.70 -4.95
C ALA A 84 14.86 -12.72 -3.40
N GLU A 85 16.01 -12.39 -2.83
CA GLU A 85 16.22 -12.30 -1.38
C GLU A 85 15.38 -11.22 -0.70
N ARG A 86 14.96 -10.19 -1.45
CA ARG A 86 14.12 -9.08 -0.98
C ARG A 86 12.66 -9.48 -0.75
N TRP A 87 12.29 -10.70 -1.16
CA TRP A 87 10.94 -11.26 -1.06
C TRP A 87 10.81 -12.36 0.01
N THR A 88 11.68 -12.31 1.03
CA THR A 88 11.73 -13.29 2.13
C THR A 88 11.16 -12.74 3.43
N HIS A 89 10.82 -13.61 4.39
CA HIS A 89 10.43 -13.21 5.76
C HIS A 89 11.48 -12.33 6.45
N LEU A 90 12.76 -12.57 6.19
CA LEU A 90 13.83 -11.76 6.73
C LEU A 90 13.85 -10.36 6.10
N ALA A 91 13.62 -10.27 4.80
CA ALA A 91 13.56 -9.00 4.08
C ALA A 91 12.37 -8.14 4.52
N LEU A 92 11.20 -8.72 4.80
CA LEU A 92 10.08 -7.97 5.38
C LEU A 92 10.48 -7.19 6.65
N GLN A 93 11.39 -7.75 7.45
CA GLN A 93 11.89 -7.13 8.69
C GLN A 93 13.03 -6.16 8.48
N THR A 94 13.93 -6.43 7.52
CA THR A 94 15.25 -5.79 7.46
C THR A 94 15.51 -4.99 6.19
N ASP A 95 14.76 -5.24 5.12
CA ASP A 95 14.97 -4.55 3.85
C ASP A 95 14.44 -3.11 3.93
N PRO A 96 15.26 -2.11 3.55
CA PRO A 96 14.86 -0.70 3.61
C PRO A 96 13.70 -0.38 2.64
N GLY A 97 13.58 -1.09 1.52
CA GLY A 97 12.46 -0.94 0.58
C GLY A 97 11.12 -1.29 1.23
N TRP A 98 11.05 -2.41 1.95
CA TRP A 98 9.85 -2.78 2.72
C TRP A 98 9.53 -1.76 3.83
N ALA A 99 10.54 -1.15 4.45
CA ALA A 99 10.33 -0.07 5.42
C ALA A 99 9.78 1.20 4.77
N GLU A 100 10.25 1.56 3.57
CA GLU A 100 9.74 2.69 2.79
C GLU A 100 8.28 2.45 2.36
N VAL A 101 7.97 1.24 1.86
CA VAL A 101 6.59 0.82 1.52
C VAL A 101 5.64 1.01 2.71
N ARG A 102 6.00 0.50 3.89
CA ARG A 102 5.19 0.67 5.11
C ARG A 102 4.95 2.14 5.46
N THR A 103 5.99 2.97 5.31
CA THR A 103 5.91 4.41 5.62
C THR A 103 4.94 5.10 4.67
N LEU A 104 5.10 4.89 3.36
CA LEU A 104 4.22 5.47 2.34
C LEU A 104 2.78 5.01 2.50
N ALA A 105 2.57 3.74 2.84
CA ALA A 105 1.23 3.19 3.05
C ALA A 105 0.54 3.83 4.26
N ARG A 106 1.25 4.04 5.38
CA ARG A 106 0.73 4.76 6.55
C ARG A 106 0.38 6.20 6.24
N GLU A 107 1.24 6.89 5.50
CA GLU A 107 0.95 8.27 5.08
C GLU A 107 -0.31 8.35 4.21
N ALA A 108 -0.46 7.43 3.25
CA ALA A 108 -1.65 7.38 2.40
C ALA A 108 -2.92 7.07 3.20
N LEU A 109 -2.87 6.13 4.17
CA LEU A 109 -4.01 5.83 5.05
C LEU A 109 -4.42 7.04 5.88
N ALA A 110 -3.46 7.77 6.46
CA ALA A 110 -3.75 8.96 7.25
C ALA A 110 -4.50 10.03 6.44
N MET A 111 -4.22 10.13 5.14
CA MET A 111 -4.92 11.06 4.24
C MET A 111 -6.32 10.59 3.84
N LEU A 112 -6.58 9.28 3.90
CA LEU A 112 -7.88 8.68 3.55
C LEU A 112 -8.85 8.61 4.73
N GLN A 113 -8.33 8.56 5.97
CA GLN A 113 -9.16 8.54 7.17
C GLN A 113 -9.67 9.95 7.52
N PRO A 114 -10.99 10.16 7.61
CA PRO A 114 -11.52 11.45 8.07
C PRO A 114 -11.14 11.67 9.54
N GLY A 115 -10.11 12.49 9.80
CA GLY A 115 -9.73 12.93 11.14
C GLY A 115 -8.24 13.03 11.47
N ALA A 116 -7.32 12.67 10.57
CA ALA A 116 -5.88 12.76 10.86
C ALA A 116 -5.25 14.16 10.64
N VAL A 117 -6.03 15.12 10.12
CA VAL A 117 -5.63 16.54 10.11
C VAL A 117 -6.18 17.18 11.37
N GLY A 118 -5.28 17.66 12.22
CA GLY A 118 -5.59 18.31 13.49
C GLY A 118 -6.72 19.32 13.36
N THR A 119 -7.74 19.11 14.19
CA THR A 119 -8.76 20.10 14.49
C THR A 119 -8.12 21.26 15.26
N GLU A 120 -7.39 22.13 14.57
CA GLU A 120 -7.17 23.50 15.05
C GLU A 120 -8.45 24.31 14.81
N ASN A 121 -9.41 24.10 15.72
CA ASN A 121 -10.41 25.11 16.03
C ASN A 121 -9.68 26.31 16.65
N VAL A 122 -9.36 27.31 15.83
CA VAL A 122 -9.14 28.66 16.32
C VAL A 122 -10.47 29.40 16.22
N ARG A 123 -10.97 29.77 17.39
CA ARG A 123 -12.15 30.62 17.63
C ARG A 123 -11.98 32.01 17.03
#